data_AF-A0A091ALF1-F1
#
_entry.id   AF-A0A091ALF1-F1
#
_cell.length_a   1.000
_cell.length_b   1.000
_cell.length_c   1.000
_cell.angle_alpha   90.00
_cell.angle_beta   90.00
_cell.angle_gamma   90.00
#
_symmetry.space_group_name_H-M   'P 1'
#
loop_
_entity.id
_entity.type
_entity.pdbx_description
1 polymer ?
#
loop_
_entity_poly.entity_id
_entity_poly.type
_entity_poly.pdbx_seq_one_letter_code
_entity_poly.pdbx_strand_id
1 'polypeptide(L)'
;MKTIAVSADGNALFGQKCASCHGMKAEKSALGKSQIIAGWSEQKVKEALKGYQAGTYGKEMKALMQGQAKPLSDAQIDALAKHISGL
;
A
#
# COMPACT_ATOMS: atom_id res chain seq x y z
N MET A 1 8.42 -3.10 31.62
CA MET A 1 8.83 -3.22 30.20
C MET A 1 7.66 -2.77 29.33
N LYS A 2 7.69 -1.55 28.77
CA LYS A 2 6.62 -1.07 27.87
C LYS A 2 6.85 -1.74 26.53
N THR A 3 5.98 -2.69 26.17
CA THR A 3 5.95 -3.32 24.85
C THR A 3 5.94 -2.23 23.79
N ILE A 4 7.07 -2.04 23.13
CA ILE A 4 7.15 -1.23 21.92
C ILE A 4 6.45 -2.07 20.86
N ALA A 5 5.15 -1.82 20.67
CA ALA A 5 4.55 -2.14 19.39
C ALA A 5 5.43 -1.42 18.35
N VAL A 6 6.09 -2.19 17.49
CA VAL A 6 6.83 -1.63 16.37
C VAL A 6 5.77 -1.00 15.47
N SER A 7 5.47 0.28 15.72
CA SER A 7 4.61 1.09 14.87
C SER A 7 5.28 1.13 13.51
N ALA A 8 4.74 0.40 12.54
CA ALA A 8 5.14 0.51 11.17
C ALA A 8 5.01 1.97 10.74
N ASP A 9 6.11 2.63 10.40
CA ASP A 9 6.08 4.00 9.87
C ASP A 9 5.57 3.94 8.43
N GLY A 10 4.32 4.36 8.22
CA GLY A 10 3.65 4.33 6.92
C GLY A 10 4.36 5.16 5.86
N ASN A 11 4.97 6.30 6.23
CA ASN A 11 5.71 7.15 5.30
C ASN A 11 7.01 6.50 4.87
N ALA A 12 7.79 5.98 5.81
CA ALA A 12 9.03 5.28 5.50
C ALA A 12 8.77 4.02 4.65
N LEU A 13 7.76 3.23 5.01
CA LEU A 13 7.37 2.04 4.24
C LEU A 13 6.90 2.39 2.82
N PHE A 14 6.06 3.42 2.69
CA PHE A 14 5.58 3.87 1.38
C PHE A 14 6.74 4.35 0.50
N GLY A 15 7.65 5.15 1.06
CA GLY A 15 8.84 5.62 0.35
C GLY A 15 9.73 4.48 -0.17
N GLN A 16 9.91 3.43 0.63
CA GLN A 16 10.78 2.30 0.29
C GLN A 16 10.16 1.30 -0.69
N LYS A 17 8.84 1.09 -0.61
CA LYS A 17 8.16 -0.03 -1.31
C LYS A 17 7.23 0.41 -2.42
N CYS A 18 6.72 1.65 -2.39
CA CYS A 18 5.58 2.06 -3.21
C CYS A 18 5.89 3.28 -4.08
N ALA A 19 6.57 4.28 -3.52
CA ALA A 19 6.74 5.59 -4.14
C ALA A 19 7.51 5.57 -5.47
N SER A 20 8.42 4.60 -5.66
CA SER A 20 9.17 4.45 -6.92
C SER A 20 8.27 4.23 -8.13
N CYS A 21 7.11 3.56 -7.94
CA CYS A 21 6.14 3.32 -9.01
C CYS A 21 4.91 4.22 -8.90
N HIS A 22 4.42 4.48 -7.69
CA HIS A 22 3.19 5.23 -7.45
C HIS A 22 3.38 6.75 -7.31
N GLY A 23 4.63 7.23 -7.24
CA GLY A 23 4.93 8.63 -6.95
C GLY A 23 4.96 8.92 -5.45
N MET A 24 5.63 10.00 -5.05
CA MET A 24 5.80 10.35 -3.62
C MET A 24 4.49 10.79 -2.96
N LYS A 25 3.49 11.20 -3.75
CA LYS A 25 2.14 11.56 -3.31
C LYS A 25 1.09 10.55 -3.80
N ALA A 26 1.54 9.36 -4.22
CA ALA A 26 0.68 8.32 -4.78
C ALA A 26 -0.14 8.76 -6.01
N GLU A 27 0.37 9.80 -6.71
CA GLU A 27 -0.29 10.56 -7.77
C GLU A 27 -0.10 9.94 -9.17
N LYS A 28 0.76 8.93 -9.29
CA LYS A 28 1.07 8.31 -10.58
C LYS A 28 0.23 7.07 -10.82
N SER A 29 -0.15 6.89 -12.09
CA SER A 29 -0.49 5.56 -12.59
C SER A 29 0.80 4.75 -12.68
N ALA A 30 1.01 3.82 -11.75
CA ALA A 30 2.21 3.02 -11.69
C ALA A 30 2.37 2.22 -12.99
N LEU A 31 3.53 2.40 -13.64
CA LEU A 31 3.87 1.82 -14.94
C LEU A 31 2.84 2.12 -16.06
N GLY A 32 1.99 3.15 -15.89
CA GLY A 32 0.88 3.48 -16.80
C GLY A 32 -0.28 2.48 -16.77
N LYS A 33 -0.34 1.63 -15.74
CA LYS A 33 -1.30 0.51 -15.65
C LYS A 33 -2.14 0.50 -14.38
N SER A 34 -1.63 1.03 -13.26
CA SER A 34 -2.42 1.10 -12.03
C SER A 34 -3.43 2.24 -12.06
N GLN A 35 -4.45 2.14 -11.22
CA GLN A 35 -5.21 3.32 -10.79
C GLN A 35 -4.29 4.27 -10.02
N ILE A 36 -4.60 5.57 -10.07
CA ILE A 36 -4.01 6.57 -9.15
C ILE A 36 -4.66 6.35 -7.79
N ILE A 37 -3.82 6.25 -6.75
CA ILE A 37 -4.26 5.90 -5.39
C ILE A 37 -4.27 7.10 -4.43
N ALA A 38 -3.78 8.26 -4.87
CA ALA A 38 -3.98 9.53 -4.18
C ALA A 38 -5.48 9.79 -3.93
N GLY A 39 -5.82 10.24 -2.72
CA GLY A 39 -7.20 10.50 -2.31
C GLY A 39 -8.06 9.25 -2.05
N TRP A 40 -7.49 8.04 -2.08
CA TRP A 40 -8.24 6.86 -1.63
C TRP A 40 -8.42 6.89 -0.12
N SER A 41 -9.60 6.46 0.35
CA SER A 41 -9.84 6.29 1.78
C SER A 41 -8.93 5.20 2.37
N GLU A 42 -8.60 5.32 3.66
CA GLU A 42 -7.81 4.31 4.38
C GLU A 42 -8.41 2.90 4.19
N GLN A 43 -9.72 2.77 4.37
CA GLN A 43 -10.42 1.49 4.21
C GLN A 43 -10.22 0.91 2.81
N LYS A 44 -10.36 1.72 1.76
CA LYS A 44 -10.17 1.26 0.37
C LYS A 44 -8.75 0.79 0.12
N VAL A 45 -7.74 1.49 0.63
CA VAL A 45 -6.33 1.08 0.50
C VAL A 45 -6.08 -0.25 1.22
N LYS A 46 -6.62 -0.40 2.43
CA LYS A 46 -6.53 -1.62 3.25
C LYS A 46 -7.16 -2.82 2.54
N GLU A 47 -8.38 -2.67 2.05
CA GLU A 47 -9.10 -3.69 1.29
C GLU A 47 -8.36 -4.08 0.01
N ALA A 48 -7.82 -3.11 -0.72
CA ALA A 48 -7.03 -3.37 -1.92
C ALA A 48 -5.76 -4.17 -1.61
N LEU A 49 -4.99 -3.78 -0.59
CA LEU A 49 -3.76 -4.48 -0.18
C LEU A 49 -4.06 -5.91 0.28
N LYS A 50 -5.07 -6.11 1.12
CA LYS A 50 -5.52 -7.45 1.54
C LYS A 50 -6.06 -8.27 0.37
N GLY A 51 -6.78 -7.64 -0.55
CA GLY A 51 -7.24 -8.27 -1.77
C GLY A 51 -6.09 -8.71 -2.69
N TYR A 52 -4.99 -7.95 -2.75
CA TYR A 52 -3.78 -8.38 -3.45
C TYR A 52 -3.12 -9.57 -2.74
N GLN A 53 -3.02 -9.56 -1.40
CA GLN A 53 -2.51 -10.71 -0.63
C GLN A 53 -3.32 -11.98 -0.90
N ALA A 54 -4.65 -11.88 -0.87
CA ALA A 54 -5.57 -12.99 -1.12
C ALA A 54 -5.71 -13.35 -2.61
N GLY A 55 -5.21 -12.50 -3.51
CA GLY A 55 -5.42 -12.66 -4.94
C GLY A 55 -6.87 -12.55 -5.36
N THR A 56 -7.66 -11.73 -4.68
CA THR A 56 -9.05 -11.41 -5.03
C THR A 56 -9.19 -10.02 -5.67
N TYR A 57 -8.14 -9.20 -5.66
CA TYR A 57 -8.15 -7.84 -6.21
C TYR A 57 -7.07 -7.63 -7.29
N GLY A 58 -7.29 -6.69 -8.22
CA GLY A 58 -6.35 -6.31 -9.29
C GLY A 58 -6.76 -6.68 -10.72
N LYS A 59 -6.06 -6.12 -11.72
CA LYS A 59 -6.23 -6.38 -13.17
C LYS A 59 -4.91 -6.78 -13.87
N GLU A 60 -4.53 -6.13 -14.97
CA GLU A 60 -3.36 -6.46 -15.83
C GLU A 60 -2.04 -6.62 -15.05
N MET A 61 -1.83 -5.85 -13.98
CA MET A 61 -0.60 -5.89 -13.17
C MET A 61 -0.82 -6.48 -11.77
N LYS A 62 -1.87 -7.29 -11.60
CA LYS A 62 -2.22 -7.91 -10.32
C LYS A 62 -1.03 -8.67 -9.74
N ALA A 63 -0.45 -9.63 -10.47
CA ALA A 63 0.62 -10.48 -9.97
C ALA A 63 1.83 -9.69 -9.43
N LEU A 64 2.17 -8.56 -10.07
CA LEU A 64 3.22 -7.66 -9.59
C LEU A 64 2.86 -7.07 -8.23
N MET A 65 1.66 -6.49 -8.10
CA MET A 65 1.22 -5.92 -6.82
C MET A 65 0.98 -6.98 -5.75
N GLN A 66 0.59 -8.20 -6.12
CA GLN A 66 0.55 -9.32 -5.18
C GLN A 66 1.94 -9.61 -4.61
N GLY A 67 2.99 -9.58 -5.45
CA GLY A 67 4.37 -9.75 -4.98
C GLY A 67 4.80 -8.68 -3.97
N GLN A 68 4.32 -7.44 -4.13
CA GLN A 68 4.59 -6.35 -3.18
C GLN A 68 3.73 -6.44 -1.91
N ALA A 69 2.48 -6.88 -2.01
CA ALA A 69 1.55 -6.94 -0.90
C ALA A 69 1.70 -8.20 -0.03
N LYS A 70 2.05 -9.34 -0.62
CA LYS A 70 2.18 -10.65 0.07
C LYS A 70 3.09 -10.62 1.31
N PRO A 71 4.26 -9.96 1.33
CA PRO A 71 5.11 -9.91 2.52
C PRO A 71 4.66 -8.90 3.59
N LEU A 72 3.62 -8.10 3.35
CA LEU A 72 3.15 -7.12 4.32
C LEU A 72 2.41 -7.79 5.48
N SER A 73 2.70 -7.38 6.71
CA SER A 73 1.89 -7.69 7.87
C SER A 73 0.66 -6.79 7.97
N ASP A 74 -0.36 -7.20 8.73
CA ASP A 74 -1.55 -6.37 8.98
C ASP A 74 -1.19 -4.97 9.52
N ALA A 75 -0.22 -4.89 10.44
CA ALA A 75 0.24 -3.61 10.99
C ALA A 75 0.88 -2.71 9.93
N GLN A 76 1.62 -3.28 8.96
CA GLN A 76 2.19 -2.53 7.85
C GLN A 76 1.11 -2.08 6.86
N ILE A 77 0.11 -2.91 6.60
CA ILE A 77 -1.04 -2.55 5.76
C ILE A 77 -1.81 -1.40 6.39
N ASP A 78 -2.07 -1.45 7.69
CA ASP A 78 -2.74 -0.37 8.43
C ASP A 78 -1.94 0.93 8.36
N ALA A 79 -0.62 0.85 8.56
CA ALA A 79 0.27 2.01 8.47
C ALA A 79 0.29 2.63 7.06
N LEU A 80 0.41 1.80 6.02
CA LEU A 80 0.39 2.25 4.62
C LEU A 80 -0.96 2.85 4.26
N ALA A 81 -2.07 2.21 4.65
CA ALA A 81 -3.41 2.69 4.39
C ALA A 81 -3.65 4.07 5.01
N LYS A 82 -3.27 4.22 6.28
CA LYS A 82 -3.38 5.49 6.99
C LYS A 82 -2.54 6.58 6.32
N HIS A 83 -1.30 6.27 5.96
CA HIS A 83 -0.41 7.21 5.27
C HIS A 83 -0.96 7.63 3.90
N ILE A 84 -1.28 6.68 3.03
CA ILE A 84 -1.77 6.94 1.67
C ILE A 84 -3.06 7.77 1.67
N SER A 85 -3.96 7.53 2.64
CA SER A 85 -5.20 8.31 2.74
C SER A 85 -5.01 9.76 3.19
N GLY A 86 -3.83 10.08 3.76
CA GLY A 86 -3.46 11.42 4.18
C GLY A 86 -2.55 12.16 3.18
N LEU A 87 -2.24 11.57 2.03
CA LEU A 87 -1.49 12.19 0.92
C LEU A 87 -2.43 12.97 -0.01
#